data_AF-A0A6F9AP12-F1
#
_entry.id   AF-A0A6F9AP12-F1
#
_cell.length_a   1.000
_cell.length_b   1.000
_cell.length_c   1.000
_cell.angle_alpha   90.00
_cell.angle_beta   90.00
_cell.angle_gamma   90.00
#
_symmetry.space_group_name_H-M   'P 1'
#
loop_
_entity.id
_entity.type
_entity.pdbx_description
1 polymer ?
#
loop_
_entity_poly.entity_id
_entity_poly.type
_entity_poly.pdbx_seq_one_letter_code
_entity_poly.pdbx_strand_id
1 'polypeptide(L)'
;MATGEITTLPATPEDGGSGGFPPGNFKEPKRLYCKNGGYFLRINSNGSVDGIREKNDPHRVSANRYLAMNGDGRLFGARRTTDECYFMERLESNNYNTYRSRKYPDMYVAMKRTGQYKSGSKTGPGQKAILFLPMSARR
;
A
#
# COMPACT_ATOMS: atom_id res chain seq x y z
N MET A 1 21.62 21.90 19.01
CA MET A 1 20.42 21.41 19.72
C MET A 1 19.23 22.17 19.18
N ALA A 2 18.27 21.51 18.55
CA ALA A 2 17.00 22.10 18.16
C ALA A 2 15.91 21.06 18.46
N THR A 3 15.10 21.36 19.46
CA THR A 3 13.93 20.59 19.87
C THR A 3 12.77 20.99 18.97
N GLY A 4 12.28 20.05 18.15
CA GLY A 4 11.12 20.23 17.28
C GLY A 4 9.96 19.39 17.78
N GLU A 5 8.85 20.04 18.07
CA GLU A 5 7.72 19.59 18.89
C GLU A 5 6.98 18.35 18.37
N ILE A 6 6.66 17.45 19.29
CA ILE A 6 5.68 16.37 19.12
C ILE A 6 4.31 16.97 19.43
N THR A 7 3.47 17.18 18.42
CA THR A 7 2.08 17.56 18.62
C THR A 7 1.21 16.30 18.76
N THR A 8 0.99 15.85 19.99
CA THR A 8 -0.11 14.93 20.33
C THR A 8 -1.36 15.74 20.65
N LEU A 9 -2.45 15.52 19.90
CA LEU A 9 -3.78 16.09 20.19
C LEU A 9 -4.63 15.10 21.03
N PRO A 10 -5.62 15.59 21.78
CA PRO A 10 -6.04 15.02 23.05
C PRO A 10 -6.95 13.79 22.92
N ALA A 11 -6.83 12.89 23.90
CA ALA A 11 -7.75 11.77 24.08
C ALA A 11 -9.12 12.28 24.56
N THR A 12 -10.19 11.81 23.93
CA THR A 12 -11.55 11.83 24.50
C THR A 12 -12.00 10.41 24.80
N PRO A 13 -12.76 10.18 25.90
CA PRO A 13 -13.09 8.84 26.39
C PRO A 13 -14.38 8.29 25.78
N GLU A 14 -14.37 6.97 25.53
CA GLU A 14 -15.51 6.01 25.63
C GLU A 14 -16.67 6.19 24.61
N ASP A 15 -17.25 5.20 23.93
CA ASP A 15 -17.44 3.77 24.14
C ASP A 15 -17.74 3.10 22.77
N GLY A 16 -17.35 1.83 22.58
CA GLY A 16 -17.89 1.00 21.49
C GLY A 16 -16.94 0.61 20.34
N GLY A 17 -16.01 -0.31 20.64
CA GLY A 17 -15.43 -1.33 19.75
C GLY A 17 -15.36 -1.09 18.24
N SER A 18 -14.19 -0.67 17.76
CA SER A 18 -13.53 -1.17 16.53
C SER A 18 -12.17 -0.49 16.41
N GLY A 19 -11.08 -1.24 16.51
CA GLY A 19 -9.70 -0.75 16.30
C GLY A 19 -9.39 -0.39 14.84
N GLY A 20 -10.29 0.32 14.17
CA GLY A 20 -10.16 0.82 12.82
C GLY A 20 -9.74 2.27 12.84
N PHE A 21 -8.80 2.62 11.97
CA PHE A 21 -8.38 3.99 11.71
C PHE A 21 -9.57 4.97 11.64
N PRO A 22 -9.38 6.25 12.03
CA PRO A 22 -10.33 7.29 11.65
C PRO A 22 -10.52 7.24 10.13
N PRO A 23 -11.73 7.54 9.60
CA PRO A 23 -12.01 7.48 8.16
C PRO A 23 -10.88 8.19 7.41
N GLY A 24 -10.05 7.40 6.73
CA GLY A 24 -8.83 7.91 6.13
C GLY A 24 -9.17 9.06 5.19
N ASN A 25 -8.35 10.11 5.17
CA ASN A 25 -8.50 11.18 4.20
C ASN A 25 -8.13 10.63 2.80
N PHE A 26 -9.07 9.94 2.14
CA PHE A 26 -8.94 9.40 0.78
C PHE A 26 -9.01 10.48 -0.30
N LYS A 27 -9.22 11.75 0.09
CA LYS A 27 -9.26 12.90 -0.82
C LYS A 27 -7.91 13.19 -1.46
N GLU A 28 -6.81 12.85 -0.79
CA GLU A 28 -5.46 13.07 -1.31
C GLU A 28 -4.86 11.75 -1.86
N PRO A 29 -4.28 11.76 -3.07
CA PRO A 29 -3.59 10.60 -3.59
C PRO A 29 -2.39 10.24 -2.71
N LYS A 30 -2.24 8.95 -2.40
CA LYS A 30 -1.14 8.41 -1.61
C LYS A 30 -0.24 7.52 -2.48
N ARG A 31 1.06 7.54 -2.21
CA ARG A 31 2.03 6.58 -2.73
C ARG A 31 2.26 5.50 -1.68
N LEU A 32 2.40 4.25 -2.10
CA LEU A 32 2.69 3.15 -1.18
C LEU A 32 4.18 2.83 -1.20
N TYR A 33 4.90 3.18 -0.14
CA TYR A 33 6.32 2.90 0.02
C TYR A 33 6.53 1.53 0.68
N CYS A 34 7.22 0.60 0.03
CA CYS A 34 7.54 -0.70 0.61
C CYS A 34 8.86 -0.68 1.39
N LYS A 35 8.79 -1.05 2.67
CA LYS A 35 9.95 -1.12 3.58
C LYS A 35 11.03 -2.11 3.10
N ASN A 36 10.63 -3.17 2.39
CA ASN A 36 11.50 -4.30 2.12
C ASN A 36 12.74 -3.96 1.27
N GLY A 37 12.59 -3.01 0.33
CA GLY A 37 13.66 -2.62 -0.60
C GLY A 37 13.73 -1.13 -0.91
N GLY A 38 12.85 -0.31 -0.31
CA GLY A 38 12.82 1.13 -0.53
C GLY A 38 12.26 1.53 -1.89
N TYR A 39 11.12 0.96 -2.28
CA TYR A 39 10.45 1.23 -3.55
C TYR A 39 9.02 1.72 -3.32
N PHE A 40 8.56 2.64 -4.15
CA PHE A 40 7.16 2.99 -4.27
C PHE A 40 6.48 2.06 -5.25
N LEU A 41 5.31 1.54 -4.88
CA LEU A 41 4.48 0.77 -5.79
C LEU A 41 4.05 1.65 -6.97
N ARG A 42 4.22 1.13 -8.19
CA ARG A 42 3.88 1.79 -9.44
C ARG A 42 3.03 0.87 -10.31
N ILE A 43 2.00 1.45 -10.90
CA ILE A 43 1.23 0.84 -11.98
C ILE A 43 1.62 1.56 -13.26
N ASN A 44 2.07 0.82 -14.27
CA ASN A 44 2.45 1.37 -15.56
C ASN A 44 1.22 1.49 -16.48
N SER A 45 1.28 2.34 -17.50
CA SER A 45 0.18 2.55 -18.45
C SER A 45 -0.20 1.30 -19.23
N ASN A 46 0.71 0.32 -19.37
CA ASN A 46 0.43 -1.00 -19.96
C ASN A 46 -0.22 -1.99 -18.97
N GLY A 47 -0.40 -1.60 -17.71
CA GLY A 47 -0.98 -2.44 -16.64
C GLY A 47 0.03 -3.32 -15.90
N SER A 48 1.32 -3.25 -16.19
CA SER A 48 2.33 -3.92 -15.35
C SER A 48 2.49 -3.21 -14.01
N VAL A 49 2.83 -3.96 -12.97
CA VAL A 49 3.04 -3.45 -11.62
C VAL A 49 4.49 -3.72 -11.20
N ASP A 50 5.17 -2.69 -10.73
CA ASP A 50 6.54 -2.77 -10.26
C ASP A 50 6.82 -1.70 -9.19
N GLY A 51 8.09 -1.60 -8.80
CA GLY A 51 8.58 -0.66 -7.80
C GLY A 51 9.53 0.35 -8.41
N ILE A 52 9.35 1.63 -8.08
CA ILE A 52 10.22 2.74 -8.48
C ILE A 52 10.87 3.39 -7.25
N ARG A 53 12.13 3.79 -7.36
CA ARG A 53 12.79 4.65 -6.36
C ARG A 53 12.54 6.11 -6.72
N GLU A 54 12.33 6.97 -5.71
CA GLU A 54 11.99 8.39 -5.92
C GLU A 54 12.93 9.14 -6.85
N LYS A 55 14.25 8.91 -6.72
CA LYS A 55 15.28 9.53 -7.57
C LYS A 55 15.13 9.21 -9.07
N ASN A 56 14.40 8.15 -9.39
CA ASN A 56 14.27 7.60 -10.75
C ASN A 56 12.84 7.77 -11.31
N ASP A 57 12.00 8.62 -10.72
CA ASP A 57 10.62 8.83 -11.15
C ASP A 57 10.48 10.15 -11.93
N PRO A 58 10.87 10.20 -13.23
CA PRO A 58 10.86 11.44 -14.00
C PRO A 58 9.44 11.95 -14.29
N HIS A 59 8.44 11.09 -14.19
CA HIS A 59 7.04 11.47 -14.41
C HIS A 59 6.15 10.63 -13.50
N ARG A 60 5.45 11.33 -12.60
CA ARG A 60 4.39 10.81 -11.72
C ARG A 60 3.13 10.44 -12.51
N VAL A 61 3.29 9.69 -13.61
CA VAL A 61 2.23 9.37 -14.58
C VAL A 61 1.21 8.52 -13.87
N SER A 62 0.02 9.08 -13.69
CA SER A 62 -1.14 8.31 -13.27
C SER A 62 -1.55 7.41 -14.42
N ALA A 63 -1.38 6.10 -14.28
CA ALA A 63 -1.74 5.13 -15.32
C ALA A 63 -3.25 5.00 -15.57
N ASN A 64 -4.08 5.77 -14.84
CA ASN A 64 -5.54 5.71 -14.84
C ASN A 64 -6.06 4.25 -14.75
N ARG A 65 -5.50 3.50 -13.81
CA ARG A 65 -5.74 2.08 -13.58
C ARG A 65 -5.87 1.80 -12.09
N TYR A 66 -6.66 0.79 -11.77
CA TYR A 66 -6.82 0.27 -10.41
C TYR A 66 -5.86 -0.88 -10.17
N LEU A 67 -5.23 -0.92 -9.01
CA LEU A 67 -4.47 -2.11 -8.60
C LEU A 67 -5.43 -3.29 -8.52
N ALA A 68 -5.02 -4.44 -9.03
CA ALA A 68 -5.77 -5.69 -8.98
C ALA A 68 -4.84 -6.87 -8.74
N MET A 69 -5.39 -7.96 -8.20
CA MET A 69 -4.70 -9.22 -8.01
C MET A 69 -5.55 -10.38 -8.55
N ASN A 70 -4.96 -11.22 -9.41
CA ASN A 70 -5.66 -12.40 -9.93
C ASN A 70 -5.49 -13.63 -9.02
N GLY A 71 -6.17 -14.74 -9.37
CA GLY A 71 -6.11 -16.00 -8.61
C GLY A 71 -4.72 -16.65 -8.52
N ASP A 72 -3.82 -16.38 -9.46
CA ASP A 72 -2.42 -16.86 -9.40
C ASP A 72 -1.55 -16.05 -8.43
N GLY A 73 -2.07 -14.90 -7.97
CA GLY A 73 -1.35 -13.91 -7.16
C GLY A 73 -0.59 -12.87 -7.97
N ARG A 74 -0.83 -12.75 -9.28
CA ARG A 74 -0.23 -11.70 -10.11
C ARG A 74 -0.89 -10.36 -9.83
N LEU A 75 -0.05 -9.34 -9.56
CA LEU A 75 -0.50 -7.95 -9.51
C LEU A 75 -0.51 -7.33 -10.90
N PHE A 76 -1.57 -6.58 -11.19
CA PHE A 76 -1.74 -5.88 -12.46
C PHE A 76 -2.60 -4.62 -12.30
N GLY A 77 -2.59 -3.75 -13.31
CA GLY A 77 -3.41 -2.54 -13.39
C GLY A 77 -4.65 -2.75 -14.27
N ALA A 78 -5.82 -2.81 -13.64
CA ALA A 78 -7.12 -2.95 -14.30
C ALA A 78 -7.67 -1.60 -14.80
N ARG A 79 -8.32 -1.57 -15.97
CA ARG A 79 -8.95 -0.35 -16.53
C ARG A 79 -10.31 -0.03 -15.90
N ARG A 80 -10.95 -1.02 -15.29
CA ARG A 80 -12.24 -0.92 -14.60
C ARG A 80 -12.11 -1.61 -13.26
N THR A 81 -12.89 -1.17 -12.28
CA THR A 81 -12.95 -1.83 -10.99
C THR A 81 -13.61 -3.20 -11.14
N THR A 82 -13.00 -4.20 -10.50
CA THR A 82 -13.52 -5.57 -10.42
C THR A 82 -13.41 -6.02 -8.95
N ASP A 83 -13.92 -7.21 -8.63
CA ASP A 83 -13.77 -7.81 -7.31
C ASP A 83 -12.29 -8.03 -6.91
N GLU A 84 -11.41 -8.19 -7.89
CA GLU A 84 -9.94 -8.30 -7.75
C GLU A 84 -9.25 -6.98 -7.38
N CYS A 85 -9.96 -5.84 -7.44
CA CYS A 85 -9.42 -4.52 -7.12
C CYS A 85 -9.57 -4.11 -5.64
N TYR A 86 -10.18 -4.96 -4.81
CA TYR A 86 -10.48 -4.63 -3.43
C TYR A 86 -9.48 -5.29 -2.48
N PHE A 87 -8.84 -4.46 -1.65
CA PHE A 87 -7.88 -4.89 -0.65
C PHE A 87 -8.31 -4.41 0.74
N MET A 88 -8.19 -5.28 1.74
CA MET A 88 -8.36 -4.94 3.14
C MET A 88 -7.07 -4.32 3.66
N GLU A 89 -7.14 -3.05 4.04
CA GLU A 89 -6.05 -2.35 4.72
C GLU A 89 -6.06 -2.69 6.22
N ARG A 90 -4.88 -3.00 6.77
CA ARG A 90 -4.67 -3.22 8.21
C ARG A 90 -3.40 -2.50 8.67
N LEU A 91 -3.47 -1.83 9.83
CA LEU A 91 -2.29 -1.33 10.52
C LEU A 91 -1.63 -2.48 11.26
N GLU A 92 -0.34 -2.67 11.05
CA GLU A 92 0.48 -3.59 11.84
C GLU A 92 1.11 -2.84 13.02
N SER A 93 1.49 -3.57 14.07
CA SER A 93 2.09 -3.01 15.29
C SER A 93 3.41 -2.24 15.06
N ASN A 94 4.00 -2.34 13.87
CA ASN A 94 5.22 -1.64 13.48
C ASN A 94 4.97 -0.31 12.73
N ASN A 95 3.72 0.16 12.71
CA ASN A 95 3.26 1.37 12.01
C ASN A 95 3.31 1.31 10.47
N TYR A 96 3.29 0.10 9.90
CA TYR A 96 3.12 -0.11 8.46
C TYR A 96 1.76 -0.73 8.19
N ASN A 97 1.25 -0.48 6.98
CA ASN A 97 0.01 -1.07 6.50
C ASN A 97 0.29 -2.33 5.70
N THR A 98 -0.60 -3.31 5.84
CA THR A 98 -0.72 -4.46 4.95
C THR A 98 -1.98 -4.32 4.10
N TYR A 99 -1.95 -4.86 2.88
CA TYR A 99 -3.06 -4.84 1.94
C TYR A 99 -3.37 -6.26 1.50
N ARG A 100 -4.38 -6.87 2.10
CA ARG A 100 -4.79 -8.25 1.85
C ARG A 100 -5.86 -8.29 0.77
N SER A 101 -5.76 -9.18 -0.22
CA SER A 101 -6.82 -9.31 -1.23
C SER A 101 -8.14 -9.69 -0.57
N ARG A 102 -9.24 -9.02 -0.94
CA ARG A 102 -10.57 -9.36 -0.44
C ARG A 102 -11.09 -10.67 -1.04
N LYS A 103 -10.77 -10.91 -2.32
CA LYS A 103 -11.19 -12.12 -3.06
C LYS A 103 -10.33 -13.33 -2.72
N TYR A 104 -9.03 -13.11 -2.49
CA TYR A 104 -8.04 -14.15 -2.19
C TYR A 104 -7.44 -13.87 -0.80
N PRO A 105 -8.13 -14.24 0.29
CA PRO A 105 -7.84 -13.75 1.66
C PRO A 105 -6.49 -14.18 2.23
N ASP A 106 -5.81 -15.16 1.63
CA ASP A 106 -4.48 -15.60 2.02
C ASP A 106 -3.35 -14.86 1.28
N MET A 107 -3.70 -13.96 0.36
CA MET A 107 -2.75 -13.25 -0.49
C MET A 107 -2.67 -11.76 -0.16
N TYR A 108 -1.44 -11.23 -0.21
CA TYR A 108 -1.15 -9.83 0.11
C TYR A 108 -0.50 -9.13 -1.08
N VAL A 109 -0.74 -7.83 -1.20
CA VAL A 109 0.10 -6.96 -2.02
C VAL A 109 1.51 -7.03 -1.44
N ALA A 110 2.51 -7.25 -2.28
CA ALA A 110 3.87 -7.46 -1.81
C ALA A 110 4.91 -7.05 -2.85
N MET A 111 6.07 -6.60 -2.36
CA MET A 111 7.17 -6.19 -3.22
C MET A 111 8.51 -6.79 -2.74
N LYS A 112 9.27 -7.30 -3.71
CA LYS A 112 10.60 -7.88 -3.47
C LYS A 112 11.65 -6.77 -3.31
N ARG A 113 12.81 -7.14 -2.75
CA ARG A 113 13.98 -6.25 -2.67
C ARG A 113 14.51 -5.80 -4.03
N THR A 114 14.19 -6.54 -5.07
CA THR A 114 14.55 -6.22 -6.46
C THR A 114 13.65 -5.17 -7.10
N GLY A 115 12.63 -4.67 -6.39
CA GLY A 115 11.62 -3.75 -6.93
C GLY A 115 10.52 -4.41 -7.74
N GLN A 116 10.64 -5.70 -8.08
CA GLN A 116 9.55 -6.44 -8.71
C GLN A 116 8.48 -6.84 -7.70
N TYR A 117 7.22 -6.90 -8.11
CA TYR A 117 6.17 -7.43 -7.26
C TYR A 117 6.43 -8.89 -6.86
N LYS A 118 5.93 -9.29 -5.69
CA LYS A 118 5.94 -10.67 -5.25
C LYS A 118 4.56 -11.27 -5.50
N SER A 119 4.52 -12.47 -6.07
CA SER A 119 3.27 -13.20 -6.29
C SER A 119 2.53 -13.39 -4.97
N GLY A 120 1.23 -13.10 -4.95
CA GLY A 120 0.33 -13.26 -3.79
C GLY A 120 0.37 -14.68 -3.22
N SER A 121 0.43 -15.69 -4.07
CA SER A 121 0.62 -17.10 -3.72
C SER A 121 1.92 -17.41 -2.96
N LYS A 122 2.88 -16.49 -2.93
CA LYS A 122 4.15 -16.60 -2.20
C LYS A 122 4.24 -15.64 -1.00
N THR A 123 3.14 -14.95 -0.69
CA THR A 123 3.05 -14.03 0.45
C THR A 123 2.55 -14.76 1.69
N GLY A 124 2.66 -14.09 2.83
CA GLY A 124 2.19 -14.61 4.10
C GLY A 124 2.43 -13.61 5.22
N PRO A 125 1.77 -13.78 6.37
CA PRO A 125 1.95 -12.92 7.53
C PRO A 125 3.41 -12.85 7.99
N GLY A 126 3.81 -11.70 8.56
CA GLY A 126 5.16 -11.48 9.08
C GLY A 126 6.25 -11.21 8.02
N GLN A 127 5.97 -11.36 6.72
CA GLN A 127 6.94 -11.06 5.68
C GLN A 127 7.18 -9.55 5.55
N LYS A 128 8.44 -9.10 5.52
CA LYS A 128 8.76 -7.66 5.29
C LYS A 128 8.24 -7.14 3.95
N ALA A 129 8.04 -8.03 2.96
CA ALA A 129 7.57 -7.69 1.62
C ALA A 129 6.14 -7.16 1.57
N ILE A 130 5.30 -7.44 2.57
CA ILE A 130 3.89 -7.02 2.62
C ILE A 130 3.69 -5.68 3.35
N LEU A 131 4.76 -5.08 3.88
CA LEU A 131 4.70 -3.87 4.70
C LEU A 131 4.87 -2.61 3.85
N PHE A 132 3.85 -1.76 3.86
CA PHE A 132 3.80 -0.51 3.12
C PHE A 132 3.54 0.69 4.03
N LEU A 133 4.13 1.83 3.70
CA LEU A 133 3.86 3.10 4.33
C LEU A 133 3.11 3.99 3.31
N PRO A 134 1.85 4.37 3.58
CA PRO A 134 1.13 5.33 2.75
C PRO A 134 1.73 6.72 2.96
N MET A 135 2.33 7.29 1.93
CA MET A 135 2.91 8.62 1.94
C MET A 135 2.10 9.55 1.04
N SER A 136 1.90 10.80 1.47
CA SER A 136 1.15 11.76 0.66
C SER A 136 1.91 12.04 -0.65
N ALA A 137 1.20 12.03 -1.78
CA ALA A 137 1.79 12.36 -3.07
C ALA A 137 1.88 13.90 -3.27
N ARG A 138 2.14 14.68 -2.21
CA ARG A 138 2.21 16.16 -2.32
C ARG A 138 3.20 16.55 -3.42
N ARG A 139 2.81 17.57 -4.19
CA ARG A 139 3.71 18.26 -5.13
C ARG A 139 4.61 19.19 -4.35
#